data_AF-A0A2G1WYV8-F1
#
_entry.id   AF-A0A2G1WYV8-F1
#
_cell.length_a   1.000
_cell.length_b   1.000
_cell.length_c   1.000
_cell.angle_alpha   90.00
_cell.angle_beta   90.00
_cell.angle_gamma   90.00
#
_symmetry.space_group_name_H-M   'P 1'
#
loop_
_entity.id
_entity.type
_entity.pdbx_description
1 polymer ?
#
loop_
_entity_poly.entity_id
_entity_poly.type
_entity_poly.pdbx_seq_one_letter_code
_entity_poly.pdbx_strand_id
1 'polypeptide(L)'
;MSSGYEEALAALRAQDRVDTADINQFQRIFSWRTKVIIYLCAVVVLYANTILNVGVPNQVTAINFLFTWEFVFLPVIIEFAFTYYGIHFLLPRRIKKTEFNLFFYDPRNMGGFAAVGQLLKRSYYIYTAGLILFFLLVYGPVLLSVDGYVPGLFELVFFSTAWFVGLLSIGYSMYTIHQLMSKKKERRIRELETELHQAIENPYDINNSKVVDQDKLDDARRRLKEVRDTRVYPATFTMWSQIAISVLLPQLLQITVQTAL
;
A
#
# COMPACT_ATOMS: atom_id res chain seq x y z
N MET A 1 1.04 9.99 -9.52
CA MET A 1 1.08 8.65 -8.90
C MET A 1 1.21 7.54 -9.94
N SER A 2 0.67 7.68 -11.15
CA SER A 2 0.79 6.69 -12.24
C SER A 2 2.24 6.29 -12.56
N SER A 3 3.15 7.27 -12.68
CA SER A 3 4.56 7.00 -12.99
C SER A 3 5.27 6.11 -11.95
N GLY A 4 4.97 6.28 -10.67
CA GLY A 4 5.53 5.43 -9.61
C GLY A 4 4.97 4.00 -9.61
N TYR A 5 3.72 3.84 -10.06
CA TYR A 5 3.11 2.51 -10.24
C TYR A 5 3.76 1.77 -11.41
N GLU A 6 3.93 2.46 -12.55
CA GLU A 6 4.61 1.93 -13.73
C GLU A 6 6.08 1.60 -13.44
N GLU A 7 6.79 2.48 -12.73
CA GLU A 7 8.18 2.26 -12.32
C GLU A 7 8.32 1.05 -11.38
N ALA A 8 7.38 0.85 -10.45
CA ALA A 8 7.38 -0.33 -9.59
C ALA A 8 7.12 -1.63 -10.37
N LEU A 9 6.24 -1.59 -11.37
CA LEU A 9 5.99 -2.74 -12.25
C LEU A 9 7.19 -3.03 -13.17
N ALA A 10 7.83 -1.98 -13.69
CA ALA A 10 9.06 -2.10 -14.47
C ALA A 10 10.21 -2.66 -13.63
N ALA A 11 10.35 -2.21 -12.37
CA ALA A 11 11.37 -2.71 -11.45
C ALA A 11 11.16 -4.18 -11.05
N LEU A 12 9.90 -4.64 -10.98
CA LEU A 12 9.58 -6.06 -10.85
C LEU A 12 9.90 -6.88 -12.11
N ARG A 13 10.30 -6.22 -13.21
CA ARG A 13 10.44 -6.77 -14.56
C ARG A 13 9.20 -7.59 -14.94
N ALA A 14 8.02 -7.05 -14.64
CA ALA A 14 6.76 -7.74 -14.89
C ALA A 14 6.57 -8.07 -16.39
N GLN A 15 7.12 -7.25 -17.28
CA GLN A 15 7.12 -7.49 -18.73
C GLN A 15 8.01 -8.66 -19.17
N ASP A 16 9.10 -8.94 -18.46
CA ASP A 16 10.04 -10.01 -18.82
C ASP A 16 9.66 -11.37 -18.19
N ARG A 17 8.70 -11.37 -17.26
CA ARG A 17 8.45 -12.50 -16.34
C ARG A 17 7.02 -13.01 -16.35
N VAL A 18 6.10 -12.34 -17.03
CA VAL A 18 4.67 -12.66 -17.00
C VAL A 18 4.04 -12.49 -18.38
N ASP A 19 3.08 -13.36 -18.70
CA ASP A 19 2.31 -13.31 -19.94
C ASP A 19 1.60 -11.96 -20.14
N THR A 20 1.43 -11.57 -21.40
CA THR A 20 0.84 -10.29 -21.80
C THR A 20 -0.58 -10.07 -21.25
N ALA A 21 -1.32 -11.16 -21.00
CA ALA A 21 -2.65 -11.12 -20.38
C ALA A 21 -2.62 -10.59 -18.94
N ASP A 22 -1.60 -10.95 -18.16
CA ASP A 22 -1.45 -10.49 -16.78
C ASP A 22 -0.92 -9.05 -16.73
N ILE A 23 -0.09 -8.64 -17.69
CA ILE A 23 0.38 -7.24 -17.82
C ILE A 23 -0.80 -6.27 -17.99
N ASN A 24 -1.77 -6.63 -18.82
CA ASN A 24 -3.01 -5.86 -19.01
C ASN A 24 -3.81 -5.75 -17.70
N GLN A 25 -3.78 -6.80 -16.87
CA GLN A 25 -4.40 -6.77 -15.55
C GLN A 25 -3.74 -5.70 -14.68
N PHE A 26 -2.41 -5.58 -14.70
CA PHE A 26 -1.68 -4.54 -13.97
C PHE A 26 -1.97 -3.12 -14.47
N GLN A 27 -2.00 -2.89 -15.79
CA GLN A 27 -2.24 -1.56 -16.36
C GLN A 27 -3.66 -1.01 -16.11
N ARG A 28 -4.69 -1.87 -16.15
CA ARG A 28 -6.08 -1.46 -15.91
C ARG A 28 -6.51 -1.88 -14.50
N ILE A 29 -6.12 -1.08 -13.52
CA ILE A 29 -6.47 -1.34 -12.10
C ILE A 29 -8.00 -1.39 -11.91
N PHE A 30 -8.73 -0.46 -12.53
CA PHE A 30 -10.19 -0.39 -12.48
C PHE A 30 -10.81 -0.19 -13.86
N SER A 31 -11.98 -0.79 -14.08
CA SER A 31 -12.76 -0.55 -15.30
C SER A 31 -13.40 0.84 -15.26
N TRP A 32 -13.59 1.46 -16.43
CA TRP A 32 -14.30 2.73 -16.55
C TRP A 32 -15.70 2.68 -15.93
N ARG A 33 -16.42 1.56 -16.12
CA ARG A 33 -17.76 1.34 -15.54
C ARG A 33 -17.74 1.41 -14.01
N THR A 34 -16.74 0.79 -13.39
CA THR A 34 -16.56 0.83 -11.93
C THR A 34 -16.31 2.27 -11.44
N LYS A 35 -15.49 3.03 -12.17
CA LYS A 35 -15.24 4.45 -11.84
C LYS A 35 -16.52 5.28 -11.92
N VAL A 36 -17.31 5.11 -12.98
CA VAL A 36 -18.57 5.84 -13.17
C VAL A 36 -19.61 5.48 -12.09
N ILE A 37 -19.77 4.20 -11.76
CA ILE A 37 -20.71 3.78 -10.70
C ILE A 37 -20.35 4.39 -9.36
N ILE A 38 -19.07 4.33 -8.97
CA ILE A 38 -18.61 4.90 -7.70
C ILE A 38 -18.75 6.42 -7.70
N TYR A 39 -18.51 7.09 -8.83
CA TYR A 39 -18.76 8.52 -8.99
C TYR A 39 -20.23 8.87 -8.74
N LEU A 40 -21.15 8.19 -9.42
CA LEU A 40 -22.59 8.43 -9.25
C LEU A 40 -23.04 8.17 -7.80
N CYS A 41 -22.55 7.11 -7.16
CA CYS A 41 -22.84 6.85 -5.75
C CYS A 41 -22.31 7.96 -4.84
N ALA A 42 -21.08 8.44 -5.07
CA ALA A 42 -20.49 9.51 -4.28
C ALA A 42 -21.27 10.83 -4.43
N VAL A 43 -21.72 11.15 -5.65
CA VAL A 43 -22.61 12.28 -5.93
C VAL A 43 -23.90 12.14 -5.12
N VAL A 44 -24.59 11.01 -5.19
CA VAL A 44 -25.84 10.78 -4.43
C VAL A 44 -25.65 10.98 -2.93
N VAL A 45 -24.54 10.48 -2.37
CA VAL A 45 -24.22 10.65 -0.94
C VAL A 45 -23.97 12.12 -0.59
N LEU A 46 -23.25 12.85 -1.45
CA LEU A 46 -22.98 14.27 -1.25
C LEU A 46 -24.27 15.10 -1.26
N TYR A 47 -25.15 14.88 -2.24
CA TYR A 47 -26.46 15.55 -2.29
C TYR A 47 -27.34 15.18 -1.10
N ALA A 48 -27.36 13.91 -0.68
CA ALA A 48 -28.08 13.49 0.51
C ALA A 48 -27.55 14.18 1.79
N ASN A 49 -26.23 14.28 1.97
CA ASN A 49 -25.65 14.98 3.11
C ASN A 49 -25.99 16.47 3.10
N THR A 50 -25.93 17.13 1.94
CA THR A 50 -26.30 18.55 1.80
C THR A 50 -27.75 18.80 2.21
N ILE A 51 -28.67 17.94 1.76
CA ILE A 51 -30.10 18.08 2.05
C ILE A 51 -30.43 17.75 3.51
N LEU A 52 -29.81 16.70 4.07
CA LEU A 52 -30.20 16.15 5.37
C LEU A 52 -29.46 16.76 6.56
N ASN A 53 -28.20 17.21 6.39
CA ASN A 53 -27.37 17.72 7.48
C ASN A 53 -27.11 19.23 7.41
N VAL A 54 -26.69 19.73 6.25
CA VAL A 54 -26.21 21.12 6.12
C VAL A 54 -27.39 22.11 6.00
N GLY A 55 -28.50 21.67 5.39
CA GLY A 55 -29.56 22.57 4.97
C GLY A 55 -29.13 23.38 3.75
N VAL A 56 -30.08 23.81 2.92
CA VAL A 56 -29.77 24.57 1.70
C VAL A 56 -29.65 26.06 2.07
N PRO A 57 -28.43 26.66 2.13
CA PRO A 57 -28.31 28.11 2.26
C PRO A 57 -28.82 28.78 0.97
N ASN A 58 -28.87 30.12 0.93
CA ASN A 58 -29.27 30.89 -0.27
C ASN A 58 -28.84 30.22 -1.58
N GLN A 59 -29.77 30.11 -2.54
CA GLN A 59 -29.63 29.25 -3.74
C GLN A 59 -28.30 29.45 -4.49
N VAL A 60 -27.80 30.68 -4.55
CA VAL A 60 -26.54 31.03 -5.24
C VAL A 60 -25.31 30.41 -4.54
N THR A 61 -25.27 30.42 -3.20
CA THR A 61 -24.17 29.84 -2.42
C THR A 61 -24.22 28.32 -2.47
N ALA A 62 -25.41 27.74 -2.44
CA ALA A 62 -25.62 26.30 -2.55
C ALA A 62 -25.16 25.76 -3.93
N ILE A 63 -25.50 26.45 -5.02
CA ILE A 63 -25.09 26.07 -6.38
C ILE A 63 -23.56 26.13 -6.52
N ASN A 64 -22.92 27.22 -6.10
CA ASN A 64 -21.45 27.33 -6.17
C ASN A 64 -20.74 26.28 -5.33
N PHE A 65 -21.26 25.99 -4.12
CA PHE A 65 -20.68 24.99 -3.24
C PHE A 65 -20.84 23.58 -3.81
N LEU A 66 -22.04 23.20 -4.27
CA LEU A 66 -22.31 21.91 -4.89
C LEU A 66 -21.50 21.71 -6.17
N PHE A 67 -21.44 22.72 -7.03
CA PHE A 67 -20.68 22.66 -8.27
C PHE A 67 -19.18 22.47 -8.00
N THR A 68 -18.61 23.23 -7.06
CA THR A 68 -17.19 23.11 -6.69
C THR A 68 -16.90 21.74 -6.09
N TRP A 69 -17.78 21.25 -5.20
CA TRP A 69 -17.63 19.91 -4.62
C TRP A 69 -17.73 18.80 -5.65
N GLU A 70 -18.73 18.84 -6.53
CA GLU A 70 -19.04 17.78 -7.48
C GLU A 70 -18.04 17.69 -8.65
N PHE A 71 -17.57 18.84 -9.15
CA PHE A 71 -16.73 18.89 -10.35
C PHE A 71 -15.25 19.16 -10.07
N VAL A 72 -14.89 19.70 -8.90
CA VAL A 72 -13.48 19.97 -8.54
C VAL A 72 -12.98 18.92 -7.56
N PHE A 73 -13.62 18.80 -6.39
CA PHE A 73 -13.10 17.95 -5.32
C PHE A 73 -13.41 16.46 -5.53
N LEU A 74 -14.65 16.12 -5.87
CA LEU A 74 -15.12 14.74 -5.95
C LEU A 74 -14.36 13.90 -7.00
N PRO A 75 -14.07 14.38 -8.24
CA PRO A 75 -13.29 13.62 -9.20
C PRO A 75 -11.86 13.35 -8.71
N VAL A 76 -11.24 14.35 -8.05
CA VAL A 76 -9.88 14.23 -7.50
C VAL A 76 -9.85 13.21 -6.36
N ILE A 77 -10.82 13.27 -5.44
CA ILE A 77 -10.96 12.33 -4.32
C ILE A 77 -11.16 10.90 -4.84
N ILE A 78 -12.02 10.72 -5.84
CA ILE A 78 -12.31 9.40 -6.42
C ILE A 78 -11.08 8.81 -7.10
N GLU A 79 -10.40 9.59 -7.95
CA GLU A 79 -9.19 9.11 -8.64
C GLU A 79 -8.09 8.77 -7.62
N PHE A 80 -7.98 9.57 -6.57
CA PHE A 80 -7.08 9.32 -5.46
C PHE A 80 -7.43 8.02 -4.72
N ALA A 81 -8.71 7.83 -4.34
CA ALA A 81 -9.20 6.65 -3.63
C ALA A 81 -8.97 5.37 -4.45
N PHE A 82 -9.26 5.40 -5.75
CA PHE A 82 -8.98 4.29 -6.65
C PHE A 82 -7.49 3.98 -6.76
N THR A 83 -6.66 5.01 -6.93
CA THR A 83 -5.20 4.82 -7.03
C THR A 83 -4.64 4.21 -5.75
N TYR A 84 -5.05 4.76 -4.59
CA TYR A 84 -4.64 4.29 -3.28
C TYR A 84 -5.09 2.84 -3.03
N TYR A 85 -6.36 2.53 -3.30
CA TYR A 85 -6.87 1.17 -3.17
C TYR A 85 -6.15 0.20 -4.11
N GLY A 86 -5.89 0.64 -5.34
CA GLY A 86 -5.13 -0.11 -6.34
C GLY A 86 -3.75 -0.52 -5.83
N ILE A 87 -3.03 0.43 -5.22
CA ILE A 87 -1.68 0.23 -4.69
C ILE A 87 -1.68 -0.63 -3.42
N HIS A 88 -2.60 -0.42 -2.49
CA HIS A 88 -2.55 -1.11 -1.19
C HIS A 88 -3.30 -2.44 -1.16
N PHE A 89 -4.32 -2.64 -1.99
CA PHE A 89 -5.11 -3.88 -1.98
C PHE A 89 -4.90 -4.73 -3.23
N LEU A 90 -5.07 -4.13 -4.42
CA LEU A 90 -5.03 -4.90 -5.67
C LEU A 90 -3.62 -5.33 -6.05
N LEU A 91 -2.63 -4.44 -5.93
CA LEU A 91 -1.24 -4.74 -6.30
C LEU A 91 -0.67 -5.92 -5.48
N PRO A 92 -0.70 -5.93 -4.13
CA PRO A 92 -0.22 -7.08 -3.36
C PRO A 92 -0.98 -8.37 -3.68
N ARG A 93 -2.30 -8.27 -3.91
CA ARG A 93 -3.13 -9.43 -4.23
C ARG A 93 -2.81 -10.01 -5.61
N ARG A 94 -2.54 -9.15 -6.60
CA ARG A 94 -2.12 -9.58 -7.94
C ARG A 94 -0.73 -10.19 -7.90
N ILE A 95 0.24 -9.53 -7.24
CA ILE A 95 1.59 -10.07 -7.05
C ILE A 95 1.54 -11.48 -6.44
N LYS A 96 0.68 -11.70 -5.43
CA LYS A 96 0.49 -13.01 -4.80
C LYS A 96 -0.12 -14.06 -5.75
N LYS A 97 -0.99 -13.67 -6.67
CA LYS A 97 -1.62 -14.57 -7.65
C LYS A 97 -0.69 -14.95 -8.79
N THR A 98 0.10 -14.00 -9.28
CA THR A 98 1.02 -14.18 -10.41
C THR A 98 2.31 -14.92 -10.03
N GLU A 99 2.46 -15.33 -8.76
CA GLU A 99 3.62 -16.05 -8.24
C GLU A 99 4.99 -15.45 -8.65
N PHE A 100 5.16 -14.12 -8.60
CA PHE A 100 6.44 -13.48 -8.92
C PHE A 100 7.61 -14.06 -8.12
N ASN A 101 8.63 -14.59 -8.80
CA ASN A 101 9.83 -15.13 -8.14
C ASN A 101 10.69 -14.01 -7.56
N LEU A 102 11.27 -14.29 -6.38
CA LEU A 102 12.18 -13.37 -5.72
C LEU A 102 13.51 -13.30 -6.49
N PHE A 103 14.01 -12.09 -6.69
CA PHE A 103 15.35 -11.88 -7.20
C PHE A 103 16.35 -11.89 -6.03
N PHE A 104 16.92 -13.05 -5.71
CA PHE A 104 17.80 -13.23 -4.56
C PHE A 104 19.18 -12.54 -4.71
N TYR A 105 19.60 -12.23 -5.94
CA TYR A 105 20.82 -11.46 -6.23
C TYR A 105 20.57 -9.95 -6.26
N ASP A 106 19.48 -9.48 -5.63
CA ASP A 106 19.18 -8.06 -5.50
C ASP A 106 20.25 -7.38 -4.62
N PRO A 107 20.98 -6.37 -5.11
CA PRO A 107 21.98 -5.64 -4.31
C PRO A 107 21.41 -5.00 -3.03
N ARG A 108 20.10 -4.79 -2.97
CA ARG A 108 19.40 -4.24 -1.79
C ARG A 108 18.91 -5.32 -0.83
N ASN A 109 19.10 -6.60 -1.16
CA ASN A 109 18.61 -7.76 -0.42
C ASN A 109 17.10 -7.70 -0.17
N MET A 110 16.30 -7.17 -1.11
CA MET A 110 14.83 -7.06 -0.97
C MET A 110 14.08 -7.97 -1.95
N GLY A 111 14.77 -8.92 -2.58
CA GLY A 111 14.13 -9.89 -3.48
C GLY A 111 13.58 -9.24 -4.76
N GLY A 112 14.01 -8.02 -5.12
CA GLY A 112 13.43 -7.23 -6.21
C GLY A 112 12.17 -6.43 -5.83
N PHE A 113 11.72 -6.49 -4.57
CA PHE A 113 10.51 -5.80 -4.10
C PHE A 113 10.76 -4.40 -3.53
N ALA A 114 11.99 -3.89 -3.60
CA ALA A 114 12.33 -2.56 -3.08
C ALA A 114 11.45 -1.44 -3.66
N ALA A 115 11.18 -1.48 -4.98
CA ALA A 115 10.34 -0.49 -5.64
C ALA A 115 8.87 -0.58 -5.19
N VAL A 116 8.37 -1.79 -4.94
CA VAL A 116 7.02 -2.00 -4.37
C VAL A 116 6.94 -1.40 -2.98
N GLY A 117 7.95 -1.62 -2.13
CA GLY A 117 8.01 -1.01 -0.80
C GLY A 117 8.03 0.53 -0.85
N GLN A 118 8.82 1.11 -1.76
CA GLN A 118 8.85 2.56 -1.96
C GLN A 118 7.51 3.11 -2.47
N LEU A 119 6.84 2.40 -3.37
CA LEU A 119 5.52 2.77 -3.86
C LEU A 119 4.47 2.76 -2.75
N LEU A 120 4.42 1.70 -1.94
CA LEU A 120 3.53 1.61 -0.78
C LEU A 120 3.78 2.76 0.19
N LYS A 121 5.05 3.07 0.49
CA LYS A 121 5.44 4.19 1.35
C LYS A 121 4.97 5.53 0.78
N ARG A 122 5.27 5.82 -0.49
CA ARG A 122 4.91 7.08 -1.15
C ARG A 122 3.40 7.26 -1.22
N SER A 123 2.68 6.19 -1.57
CA SER A 123 1.22 6.18 -1.61
C SER A 123 0.62 6.51 -0.25
N TYR A 124 1.18 5.89 0.80
CA TYR A 124 0.79 6.17 2.17
C TYR A 124 1.06 7.62 2.59
N TYR A 125 2.20 8.22 2.25
CA TYR A 125 2.44 9.63 2.60
C TYR A 125 1.51 10.61 1.88
N ILE A 126 1.19 10.36 0.61
CA ILE A 126 0.22 11.20 -0.10
C ILE A 126 -1.16 11.07 0.56
N TYR A 127 -1.53 9.87 1.02
CA TYR A 127 -2.74 9.64 1.80
C TYR A 127 -2.77 10.40 3.11
N THR A 128 -1.71 10.32 3.89
CA THR A 128 -1.60 11.07 5.15
C THR A 128 -1.61 12.57 4.92
N ALA A 129 -0.93 13.07 3.89
CA ALA A 129 -0.98 14.48 3.51
C ALA A 129 -2.40 14.92 3.13
N GLY A 130 -3.14 14.08 2.40
CA GLY A 130 -4.54 14.32 2.07
C GLY A 130 -5.43 14.36 3.32
N LEU A 131 -5.23 13.44 4.27
CA LEU A 131 -5.95 13.46 5.56
C LEU A 131 -5.62 14.70 6.39
N ILE A 132 -4.36 15.12 6.45
CA ILE A 132 -3.96 16.34 7.15
C ILE A 132 -4.55 17.57 6.46
N LEU A 133 -4.55 17.63 5.13
CA LEU A 133 -5.19 18.72 4.40
C LEU A 133 -6.69 18.77 4.68
N PHE A 134 -7.39 17.63 4.65
CA PHE A 134 -8.80 17.54 5.02
C PHE A 134 -9.02 18.01 6.46
N PHE A 135 -8.16 17.57 7.39
CA PHE A 135 -8.21 18.00 8.78
C PHE A 135 -8.08 19.52 8.90
N LEU A 136 -7.12 20.14 8.22
CA LEU A 136 -6.93 21.59 8.23
C LEU A 136 -8.10 22.34 7.58
N LEU A 137 -8.71 21.79 6.52
CA LEU A 137 -9.86 22.41 5.88
C LEU A 137 -11.12 22.37 6.76
N VAL A 138 -11.34 21.27 7.47
CA VAL A 138 -12.52 21.07 8.32
C VAL A 138 -12.33 21.68 9.71
N TYR A 139 -11.21 21.39 10.37
CA TYR A 139 -10.97 21.80 11.75
C TYR A 139 -10.13 23.09 11.86
N GLY A 140 -9.49 23.55 10.79
CA GLY A 140 -8.74 24.81 10.78
C GLY A 140 -9.59 26.05 11.08
N PRO A 141 -10.79 26.22 10.50
CA PRO A 141 -11.69 27.32 10.85
C PRO A 141 -12.04 27.35 12.34
N VAL A 142 -12.21 26.17 12.95
CA VAL A 142 -12.48 26.00 14.38
C VAL A 142 -11.28 26.43 15.23
N LEU A 143 -10.07 26.00 14.84
CA LEU A 143 -8.81 26.36 15.50
C LEU A 143 -8.48 27.86 15.44
N LEU A 144 -8.93 28.53 14.38
CA LEU A 144 -8.72 29.97 14.16
C LEU A 144 -9.89 30.81 14.70
N SER A 145 -10.86 30.20 15.38
CA SER A 145 -12.06 30.85 15.90
C SER A 145 -12.80 31.68 14.85
N VAL A 146 -12.88 31.18 13.61
CA VAL A 146 -13.68 31.79 12.56
C VAL A 146 -15.15 31.47 12.85
N ASP A 147 -15.93 32.50 13.16
CA ASP A 147 -17.32 32.37 13.63
C ASP A 147 -18.20 31.46 12.75
N GLY A 148 -18.94 30.55 13.39
CA GLY A 148 -20.12 29.88 12.82
C GLY A 148 -19.94 28.48 12.23
N TYR A 149 -18.74 27.91 12.17
CA TYR A 149 -18.52 26.55 11.67
C TYR A 149 -18.13 25.57 12.78
N VAL A 150 -18.98 24.58 13.04
CA VAL A 150 -18.70 23.46 13.96
C VAL A 150 -18.80 22.16 13.15
N PRO A 151 -17.72 21.35 13.06
CA PRO A 151 -17.74 20.06 12.39
C PRO A 151 -18.82 19.17 13.01
N GLY A 152 -19.66 18.58 12.17
CA GLY A 152 -20.72 17.68 12.60
C GLY A 152 -20.22 16.25 12.85
N LEU A 153 -21.16 15.38 13.23
CA LEU A 153 -20.92 13.96 13.40
C LEU A 153 -20.43 13.29 12.10
N PHE A 154 -20.85 13.80 10.94
CA PHE A 154 -20.47 13.23 9.65
C PHE A 154 -18.97 13.39 9.39
N GLU A 155 -18.42 14.60 9.55
CA GLU A 155 -17.01 14.89 9.34
C GLU A 155 -16.13 14.07 10.29
N LEU A 156 -16.57 13.95 11.54
CA LEU A 156 -15.91 13.15 12.56
C LEU A 156 -15.87 11.67 12.17
N VAL A 157 -17.03 11.07 11.86
CA VAL A 157 -17.13 9.66 11.48
C VAL A 157 -16.36 9.39 10.18
N PHE A 158 -16.46 10.27 9.19
CA PHE A 158 -15.72 10.18 7.94
C PHE A 158 -14.21 10.19 8.19
N PHE A 159 -13.71 11.16 8.95
CA PHE A 159 -12.28 11.29 9.24
C PHE A 159 -11.75 10.07 10.01
N SER A 160 -12.44 9.64 11.06
CA SER A 160 -12.05 8.47 11.85
C SER A 160 -12.06 7.19 11.01
N THR A 161 -13.08 7.02 10.16
CA THR A 161 -13.17 5.87 9.24
C THR A 161 -12.04 5.91 8.20
N ALA A 162 -11.80 7.05 7.58
CA ALA A 162 -10.74 7.21 6.59
C ALA A 162 -9.37 6.95 7.23
N TRP A 163 -9.08 7.52 8.40
CA TRP A 163 -7.86 7.23 9.14
C TRP A 163 -7.68 5.73 9.39
N PHE A 164 -8.72 5.06 9.89
CA PHE A 164 -8.70 3.64 10.18
C PHE A 164 -8.47 2.79 8.93
N VAL A 165 -9.15 3.12 7.82
CA VAL A 165 -8.94 2.46 6.52
C VAL A 165 -7.50 2.63 6.04
N GLY A 166 -6.90 3.81 6.22
CA GLY A 166 -5.51 4.07 5.86
C GLY A 166 -4.49 3.26 6.69
N LEU A 167 -4.78 3.04 7.97
CA LEU A 167 -3.95 2.19 8.84
C LEU A 167 -4.10 0.70 8.46
N LEU A 168 -5.32 0.23 8.23
CA LEU A 168 -5.56 -1.16 7.85
C LEU A 168 -5.02 -1.49 6.46
N SER A 169 -5.13 -0.57 5.50
CA SER A 169 -4.66 -0.77 4.12
C SER A 169 -3.16 -0.99 4.08
N ILE A 170 -2.38 -0.21 4.84
CA ILE A 170 -0.93 -0.37 4.87
C ILE A 170 -0.54 -1.67 5.56
N GLY A 171 -1.15 -1.98 6.71
CA GLY A 171 -0.93 -3.24 7.42
C GLY A 171 -1.22 -4.45 6.54
N TYR A 172 -2.36 -4.45 5.84
CA TYR A 172 -2.74 -5.50 4.90
C TYR A 172 -1.76 -5.63 3.74
N SER A 173 -1.40 -4.51 3.09
CA SER A 173 -0.49 -4.52 1.95
C SER A 173 0.87 -5.11 2.33
N MET A 174 1.35 -4.75 3.53
CA MET A 174 2.63 -5.18 4.05
C MET A 174 2.64 -6.64 4.44
N TYR A 175 1.64 -7.06 5.21
CA TYR A 175 1.48 -8.44 5.60
C TYR A 175 1.39 -9.37 4.39
N THR A 176 0.67 -8.95 3.34
CA THR A 176 0.51 -9.74 2.12
C THR A 176 1.84 -9.95 1.40
N ILE A 177 2.64 -8.89 1.21
CA ILE A 177 3.96 -9.01 0.56
C ILE A 177 4.93 -9.79 1.46
N HIS A 178 4.96 -9.51 2.76
CA HIS A 178 5.79 -10.24 3.71
C HIS A 178 5.51 -11.74 3.67
N GLN A 179 4.24 -12.13 3.74
CA GLN A 179 3.84 -13.55 3.70
C GLN A 179 4.29 -14.21 2.39
N LEU A 180 4.17 -13.52 1.26
CA LEU A 180 4.62 -14.04 -0.03
C LEU A 180 6.14 -14.24 -0.06
N MET A 181 6.91 -13.21 0.33
CA MET A 181 8.37 -13.26 0.36
C MET A 181 8.85 -14.36 1.32
N SER A 182 8.19 -14.49 2.48
CA SER A 182 8.55 -15.46 3.52
C SER A 182 8.41 -16.88 2.99
N LYS A 183 7.24 -17.19 2.42
CA LYS A 183 6.96 -18.51 1.82
C LYS A 183 7.95 -18.85 0.71
N LYS A 184 8.31 -17.88 -0.14
CA LYS A 184 9.22 -18.11 -1.26
C LYS A 184 10.67 -18.29 -0.83
N LYS A 185 11.13 -17.47 0.11
CA LYS A 185 12.46 -17.61 0.72
C LYS A 185 12.59 -18.98 1.37
N GLU A 186 11.62 -19.35 2.20
CA GLU A 186 11.59 -20.61 2.94
C GLU A 186 11.54 -21.83 2.00
N ARG A 187 10.73 -21.78 0.93
CA ARG A 187 10.72 -22.81 -0.10
C ARG A 187 12.10 -22.97 -0.74
N ARG A 188 12.76 -21.87 -1.09
CA ARG A 188 14.07 -21.89 -1.74
C ARG A 188 15.18 -22.37 -0.81
N ILE A 189 15.10 -22.06 0.49
CA ILE A 189 16.02 -22.59 1.50
C ILE A 189 15.91 -24.12 1.53
N ARG A 190 14.70 -24.67 1.65
CA ARG A 190 14.51 -26.13 1.67
C ARG A 190 14.99 -26.85 0.41
N GLU A 191 14.79 -26.24 -0.76
CA GLU A 191 15.31 -26.75 -2.03
C GLU A 191 16.84 -26.83 -1.99
N LEU A 192 17.51 -25.76 -1.54
CA LEU A 192 18.98 -25.72 -1.44
C LEU A 192 19.54 -26.62 -0.35
N GLU A 193 18.85 -26.78 0.79
CA GLU A 193 19.21 -27.74 1.83
C GLU A 193 19.14 -29.18 1.30
N THR A 194 18.16 -29.47 0.45
CA THR A 194 18.06 -30.77 -0.22
C THR A 194 19.21 -30.99 -1.19
N GLU A 195 19.59 -29.98 -1.99
CA GLU A 195 20.77 -30.03 -2.86
C GLU A 195 22.06 -30.27 -2.04
N LEU A 196 22.20 -29.61 -0.88
CA LEU A 196 23.34 -29.81 0.03
C LEU A 196 23.37 -31.24 0.60
N HIS A 197 22.24 -31.79 1.03
CA HIS A 197 22.16 -33.16 1.51
C HIS A 197 22.51 -34.18 0.43
N GLN A 198 22.16 -33.92 -0.84
CA GLN A 198 22.50 -34.82 -1.95
C GLN A 198 23.98 -34.77 -2.34
N ALA A 199 24.68 -33.67 -2.04
CA ALA A 199 26.11 -33.52 -2.33
C ALA A 199 27.02 -34.20 -1.29
N ILE A 200 26.47 -34.66 -0.16
CA ILE A 200 27.21 -35.27 0.96
C ILE A 200 26.67 -36.68 1.22
N GLU A 201 27.55 -37.68 1.20
CA GLU A 201 27.25 -39.05 1.64
C GLU A 201 27.28 -39.10 3.18
N ASN A 202 26.30 -39.75 3.80
CA ASN A 202 26.07 -39.76 5.26
C ASN A 202 26.01 -38.34 5.88
N PRO A 203 25.10 -37.46 5.42
CA PRO A 203 25.08 -36.05 5.83
C PRO A 203 24.82 -35.81 7.32
N TYR A 204 24.31 -36.80 8.05
CA TYR A 204 24.02 -36.73 9.48
C TYR A 204 25.14 -37.27 10.39
N ASP A 205 26.19 -37.89 9.82
CA ASP A 205 27.33 -38.42 10.58
C ASP A 205 28.59 -37.61 10.26
N ILE A 206 28.97 -36.72 11.16
CA ILE A 206 30.13 -35.82 11.00
C ILE A 206 31.43 -36.63 10.85
N ASN A 207 31.52 -37.82 11.45
CA ASN A 207 32.75 -38.61 11.45
C ASN A 207 32.92 -39.45 10.19
N ASN A 208 31.82 -39.77 9.49
CA ASN A 208 31.82 -40.62 8.30
C ASN A 208 31.18 -39.93 7.07
N SER A 209 31.06 -38.61 7.11
CA SER A 209 30.57 -37.82 5.99
C SER A 209 31.63 -37.71 4.89
N LYS A 210 31.22 -37.90 3.64
CA LYS A 210 32.08 -37.69 2.47
C LYS A 210 31.41 -36.76 1.49
N VAL A 211 32.15 -35.75 1.05
CA VAL A 211 31.70 -34.86 -0.02
C VAL A 211 31.83 -35.61 -1.35
N VAL A 212 30.69 -35.86 -2.00
CA VAL A 212 30.63 -36.58 -3.28
C VAL A 212 30.93 -35.62 -4.43
N ASP A 213 30.51 -34.36 -4.31
CA ASP A 213 30.64 -33.32 -5.33
C ASP A 213 30.92 -31.95 -4.68
N GLN A 214 32.18 -31.53 -4.73
CA GLN A 214 32.64 -30.30 -4.07
C GLN A 214 32.10 -29.04 -4.77
N ASP A 215 32.01 -29.05 -6.10
CA ASP A 215 31.53 -27.90 -6.87
C ASP A 215 30.04 -27.66 -6.61
N LYS A 216 29.23 -28.73 -6.55
CA LYS A 216 27.81 -28.60 -6.16
C LYS A 216 27.64 -28.13 -4.72
N LEU A 217 28.47 -28.61 -3.80
CA LEU A 217 28.42 -28.20 -2.40
C LEU A 217 28.70 -26.69 -2.24
N ASP A 218 29.76 -26.20 -2.89
CA ASP A 218 30.17 -24.80 -2.78
C ASP A 218 29.18 -23.86 -3.49
N ASP A 219 28.65 -24.26 -4.65
CA ASP A 219 27.61 -23.47 -5.34
C ASP A 219 26.30 -23.44 -4.55
N ALA A 220 25.85 -24.56 -3.98
CA ALA A 220 24.66 -24.60 -3.15
C ALA A 220 24.83 -23.79 -1.86
N ARG A 221 26.00 -23.83 -1.21
CA ARG A 221 26.34 -22.97 -0.06
C ARG A 221 26.31 -21.49 -0.42
N ARG A 222 26.91 -21.12 -1.56
CA ARG A 222 26.89 -19.74 -2.06
C ARG A 222 25.46 -19.28 -2.30
N ARG A 223 24.65 -20.06 -3.03
CA ARG A 223 23.24 -19.75 -3.29
C ARG A 223 22.42 -19.66 -2.00
N LEU A 224 22.65 -20.55 -1.03
CA LEU A 224 21.96 -20.54 0.25
C LEU A 224 22.26 -19.27 1.04
N LYS A 225 23.50 -18.80 1.01
CA LYS A 225 23.90 -17.53 1.64
C LYS A 225 23.11 -16.35 1.07
N GLU A 226 23.06 -16.20 -0.26
CA GLU A 226 22.30 -15.12 -0.92
C GLU A 226 20.81 -15.16 -0.57
N VAL A 227 20.21 -16.36 -0.57
CA VAL A 227 18.80 -16.55 -0.20
C VAL A 227 18.56 -16.19 1.26
N ARG A 228 19.46 -16.57 2.18
CA ARG A 228 19.37 -16.26 3.61
C ARG A 228 19.55 -14.77 3.90
N ASP A 229 20.43 -14.11 3.17
CA ASP A 229 20.71 -12.68 3.33
C ASP A 229 19.59 -11.79 2.76
N THR A 230 18.79 -12.34 1.83
CA THR A 230 17.59 -11.68 1.30
C THR A 230 16.55 -11.46 2.41
N ARG A 231 16.14 -10.20 2.60
CA ARG A 231 15.12 -9.77 3.56
C ARG A 231 13.72 -10.12 3.08
N VAL A 232 12.82 -10.29 4.04
CA VAL A 232 11.42 -10.68 3.83
C VAL A 232 10.45 -9.49 3.87
N TYR A 233 10.99 -8.29 4.11
CA TYR A 233 10.21 -7.06 4.10
C TYR A 233 10.62 -6.20 2.90
N PRO A 234 9.65 -5.68 2.14
CA PRO A 234 9.92 -4.84 0.97
C PRO A 234 10.40 -3.43 1.35
N ALA A 235 10.43 -3.08 2.65
CA ALA A 235 10.94 -1.80 3.15
C ALA A 235 11.73 -1.98 4.46
N THR A 236 12.58 -1.01 4.78
CA THR A 236 13.44 -1.03 5.99
C THR A 236 12.65 -0.63 7.24
N PHE A 237 13.13 -1.07 8.42
CA PHE A 237 12.54 -0.70 9.72
C PHE A 237 12.36 0.82 9.88
N THR A 238 13.34 1.62 9.46
CA THR A 238 13.27 3.09 9.50
C THR A 238 12.09 3.64 8.70
N MET A 239 11.78 3.05 7.54
CA MET A 239 10.60 3.47 6.76
C MET A 239 9.30 3.19 7.52
N TRP A 240 9.24 2.07 8.26
CA TRP A 240 8.09 1.69 9.07
C TRP A 240 7.87 2.59 10.27
N SER A 241 8.93 2.93 11.01
CA SER A 241 8.84 3.86 12.13
C SER A 241 8.31 5.22 11.69
N GLN A 242 8.78 5.72 10.54
CA GLN A 242 8.29 6.97 9.97
C GLN A 242 6.80 6.90 9.64
N ILE A 243 6.35 5.78 9.05
CA ILE A 243 4.93 5.58 8.74
C ILE A 243 4.12 5.54 10.03
N ALA A 244 4.51 4.74 11.01
CA ALA A 244 3.82 4.64 12.29
C ALA A 244 3.65 6.01 12.98
N ILE A 245 4.71 6.83 13.01
CA ILE A 245 4.64 8.20 13.56
C ILE A 245 3.65 9.05 12.77
N SER A 246 3.70 8.99 11.44
CA SER A 246 2.78 9.76 10.59
C SER A 246 1.32 9.28 10.64
N VAL A 247 1.05 8.02 11.00
CA VAL A 247 -0.32 7.53 11.26
C VAL A 247 -0.88 8.18 12.52
N LEU A 248 -0.08 8.29 13.57
CA LEU A 248 -0.54 8.73 14.88
C LEU A 248 -0.81 10.25 14.92
N LEU A 249 -0.03 11.02 14.14
CA LEU A 249 -0.09 12.48 14.15
C LEU A 249 -1.49 13.05 13.83
N PRO A 250 -2.21 12.62 12.78
CA PRO A 250 -3.57 13.12 12.50
C PRO A 250 -4.58 12.85 13.61
N GLN A 251 -4.55 11.67 14.25
CA GLN A 251 -5.46 11.35 15.35
C GLN A 251 -5.14 12.14 16.61
N LEU A 252 -3.85 12.28 16.94
CA LEU A 252 -3.43 13.11 18.07
C LEU A 252 -3.91 14.55 17.89
N LEU A 253 -3.75 15.13 16.69
CA LEU A 253 -4.27 16.46 16.38
C LEU A 253 -5.79 16.55 16.53
N GLN A 254 -6.54 15.56 16.03
CA GLN A 254 -7.99 15.53 16.14
C GLN A 254 -8.46 15.48 17.60
N ILE A 255 -7.88 14.59 18.41
CA ILE A 255 -8.22 14.45 19.83
C ILE A 255 -7.90 15.76 20.57
N THR A 256 -6.71 16.33 20.36
CA THR A 256 -6.33 17.59 21.02
C THR A 256 -7.32 18.71 20.73
N VAL A 257 -7.77 18.84 19.48
CA VAL A 257 -8.77 19.85 19.11
C VAL A 257 -10.12 19.57 19.77
N GLN A 258 -10.59 18.32 19.76
CA GLN A 258 -11.86 17.96 20.40
C GLN A 258 -11.84 18.14 21.91
N THR A 259 -10.70 17.96 22.58
CA THR A 259 -10.57 18.19 24.02
C THR A 259 -10.38 19.66 24.40
N ALA A 260 -9.96 20.49 23.44
CA ALA A 260 -9.74 21.92 23.65
C ALA A 260 -10.99 22.77 23.34
N LEU A 261 -11.97 22.18 22.66
CA LEU A 261 -13.30 22.73 22.39
C LEU A 261 -14.28 22.31 23.48
#